data_AF-A0AA36MRW7-F1
#
_entry.id   AF-A0AA36MRW7-F1
#
_cell.length_a   1.000
_cell.length_b   1.000
_cell.length_c   1.000
_cell.angle_alpha   90.00
_cell.angle_beta   90.00
_cell.angle_gamma   90.00
#
_symmetry.space_group_name_H-M   'P 1'
#
loop_
_entity.id
_entity.type
_entity.pdbx_description
1 polymer ?
#
loop_
_entity_poly.entity_id
_entity_poly.type
_entity_poly.pdbx_seq_one_letter_code
_entity_poly.pdbx_strand_id
1 'polypeptide(L)'
;MAVMKKLTSRNTKGQYRKIDYGRVKTIKGKKYDRTILKAADIAVKGAGDGRIAEKDAKLICKACRPTADGRSTYDTMEKSTMAYVRKNYKFTKAGDKAVRSFIAKMGAKQAARTRAMKAMKAMKAMKAMKVMKAMKAMKAMKAMKAMKAMKAMKAMKAMK
;
A
#
# COMPACT_ATOMS: atom_id res chain seq x y z
N MET A 1 10.57 34.67 23.53
CA MET A 1 9.36 33.83 23.42
C MET A 1 9.59 32.73 22.38
N ALA A 2 9.69 31.46 22.78
CA ALA A 2 9.96 30.34 21.87
C ALA A 2 8.70 29.90 21.14
N VAL A 3 8.50 30.42 19.93
CA VAL A 3 7.34 30.15 19.08
C VAL A 3 7.49 28.77 18.40
N MET A 4 6.93 27.77 19.08
CA MET A 4 6.15 26.61 18.58
C MET A 4 6.76 25.64 17.55
N LYS A 5 7.16 24.43 18.03
CA LYS A 5 7.31 23.21 17.20
C LYS A 5 5.94 22.81 16.61
N LYS A 6 5.66 23.10 15.34
CA LYS A 6 4.44 22.58 14.67
C LYS A 6 4.67 22.06 13.25
N LEU A 7 4.62 20.75 13.12
CA LEU A 7 4.12 20.05 11.92
C LEU A 7 2.60 19.86 12.06
N THR A 8 1.81 20.91 12.25
CA THR A 8 0.36 20.73 12.29
C THR A 8 -0.36 21.82 11.51
N SER A 9 -0.98 21.46 10.39
CA SER A 9 -2.35 21.96 10.21
C SER A 9 -3.19 21.09 11.15
N ARG A 10 -3.49 21.62 12.33
CA ARG A 10 -4.46 21.03 13.26
C ARG A 10 -5.84 21.48 12.78
N ASN A 11 -6.77 20.56 12.53
CA ASN A 11 -8.18 20.93 12.71
C ASN A 11 -8.52 20.87 14.21
N THR A 12 -9.72 21.32 14.57
CA THR A 12 -10.28 21.34 15.92
C THR A 12 -10.28 19.98 16.65
N LYS A 13 -9.98 18.87 15.96
CA LYS A 13 -9.87 17.51 16.52
C LYS A 13 -8.43 17.01 16.71
N GLY A 14 -7.41 17.85 16.54
CA GLY A 14 -6.01 17.48 16.79
C GLY A 14 -5.35 16.62 15.69
N GLN A 15 -5.99 16.47 14.53
CA GLN A 15 -5.51 15.64 13.42
C GLN A 15 -4.49 16.40 12.55
N TYR A 16 -3.44 15.71 12.07
CA TYR A 16 -2.42 16.24 11.16
C TYR A 16 -3.01 16.41 9.75
N ARG A 17 -3.25 17.65 9.28
CA ARG A 17 -3.66 17.92 7.90
C ARG A 17 -2.47 17.92 6.94
N LYS A 18 -2.71 17.25 5.82
CA LYS A 18 -1.83 16.89 4.72
C LYS A 18 -1.60 18.10 3.78
N ILE A 19 -0.89 19.14 4.21
CA ILE A 19 -0.77 20.39 3.42
C ILE A 19 0.18 20.24 2.20
N ASP A 20 1.08 19.26 2.20
CA ASP A 20 2.23 19.21 1.27
C ASP A 20 2.53 17.84 0.64
N TYR A 21 1.61 16.86 0.68
CA TYR A 21 1.87 15.55 0.08
C TYR A 21 2.17 15.65 -1.42
N GLY A 22 3.20 14.94 -1.87
CA GLY A 22 3.61 14.93 -3.27
C GLY A 22 4.58 16.05 -3.68
N ARG A 23 4.90 16.99 -2.79
CA ARG A 23 6.00 17.94 -3.07
C ARG A 23 7.34 17.24 -2.94
N VAL A 24 8.08 17.24 -4.04
CA VAL A 24 9.40 16.62 -4.15
C VAL A 24 10.49 17.66 -3.89
N LYS A 25 11.55 17.25 -3.18
CA LYS A 25 12.81 17.98 -3.09
C LYS A 25 13.88 17.18 -3.83
N THR A 26 14.54 17.80 -4.79
CA THR A 26 15.68 17.18 -5.46
C THR A 26 16.94 17.46 -4.67
N ILE A 27 17.63 16.41 -4.23
CA ILE A 27 18.94 16.50 -3.56
C ILE A 27 19.91 15.65 -4.37
N LYS A 28 20.99 16.27 -4.88
CA LYS A 28 22.01 15.58 -5.70
C LYS A 28 21.39 14.76 -6.86
N GLY A 29 20.43 15.36 -7.58
CA GLY A 29 19.73 14.71 -8.69
C GLY A 29 18.67 13.66 -8.29
N LYS A 30 18.54 13.31 -7.01
CA LYS A 30 17.54 12.33 -6.53
C LYS A 30 16.31 13.04 -5.95
N LYS A 31 15.13 12.55 -6.31
CA LYS A 31 13.83 13.02 -5.84
C LYS A 31 13.50 12.43 -4.47
N TYR A 32 13.21 13.30 -3.50
CA TYR A 32 12.84 12.94 -2.13
C TYR A 32 11.55 13.62 -1.70
N ASP A 33 10.86 13.03 -0.72
CA ASP A 33 9.67 13.62 -0.14
C ASP A 33 10.04 14.84 0.72
N ARG A 34 9.57 16.02 0.30
CA ARG A 34 9.88 17.29 0.97
C ARG A 34 9.30 17.35 2.38
N THR A 35 8.17 16.68 2.64
CA THR A 35 7.52 16.70 3.96
C THR A 35 8.31 15.90 4.99
N ILE A 36 8.84 14.74 4.61
CA ILE A 36 9.68 13.91 5.47
C ILE A 36 10.99 14.65 5.81
N LEU A 37 11.61 15.29 4.82
CA LEU A 37 12.83 16.08 5.05
C LEU A 37 12.58 17.27 5.96
N LYS A 38 11.51 18.03 5.73
CA LYS A 38 11.14 19.17 6.58
C LYS A 38 10.84 18.72 8.01
N ALA A 39 10.28 17.53 8.19
CA ALA A 39 10.07 16.95 9.51
C ALA A 39 11.37 16.62 10.24
N ALA A 40 12.36 16.07 9.52
CA ALA A 40 13.68 15.82 10.07
C ALA A 40 14.41 17.13 10.40
N ASP A 41 14.35 18.14 9.52
CA ASP A 41 14.91 19.48 9.76
C ASP A 41 14.32 20.11 11.03
N ILE A 42 12.99 20.06 11.21
CA ILE A 42 12.31 20.60 12.40
C ILE A 42 12.68 19.83 13.66
N ALA A 43 12.84 18.50 13.57
CA ALA A 43 13.23 17.66 14.69
C ALA A 43 14.61 18.04 15.25
N VAL A 44 15.54 18.47 14.39
CA VAL A 44 16.89 18.87 14.79
C VAL A 44 17.01 20.36 15.14
N LYS A 45 16.15 21.23 14.57
CA LYS A 45 16.15 22.69 14.85
C LYS A 45 15.61 23.12 16.23
N GLY A 46 15.11 22.19 17.05
CA GLY A 46 14.61 22.50 18.39
C GLY A 46 15.72 22.74 19.42
N ALA A 47 15.36 23.25 20.60
CA ALA A 47 16.25 23.25 21.76
C ALA A 47 16.55 21.80 22.18
N GLY A 48 17.79 21.34 21.98
CA GLY A 48 18.24 19.98 22.24
C GLY A 48 19.65 19.71 21.70
N ASP A 49 20.15 18.48 21.87
CA ASP A 49 21.49 18.04 21.47
C ASP A 49 21.67 17.82 19.95
N GLY A 50 20.73 18.32 19.15
CA GLY A 50 20.68 18.11 17.70
C GLY A 50 20.38 16.67 17.28
N ARG A 51 19.96 15.78 18.21
CA ARG A 51 19.54 14.42 17.89
C ARG A 51 18.02 14.29 17.85
N ILE A 52 17.53 13.48 16.91
CA ILE A 52 16.11 13.18 16.80
C ILE A 52 15.71 12.20 17.91
N ALA A 53 14.91 12.68 18.86
CA ALA A 53 14.35 11.89 19.94
C ALA A 53 13.18 11.00 19.46
N GLU A 54 12.75 10.05 20.29
CA GLU A 54 11.68 9.10 19.94
C GLU A 54 10.36 9.79 19.57
N LYS A 55 10.00 10.86 20.30
CA LYS A 55 8.78 11.64 20.03
C LYS A 55 8.83 12.28 18.64
N ASP A 56 9.96 12.88 18.28
CA ASP A 56 10.18 13.50 16.98
C ASP A 56 10.27 12.46 15.85
N ALA A 57 10.91 11.32 16.10
CA ALA A 57 10.92 10.16 15.19
C ALA A 57 9.50 9.65 14.89
N LYS A 58 8.62 9.56 15.90
CA LYS A 58 7.20 9.21 15.72
C LYS A 58 6.45 10.25 14.90
N LEU A 59 6.79 11.53 15.01
CA LEU A 59 6.22 12.60 14.18
C LEU A 59 6.64 12.47 12.72
N ILE A 60 7.91 12.20 12.45
CA ILE A 60 8.43 11.93 11.09
C ILE A 60 7.72 10.71 10.49
N CYS A 61 7.51 9.66 11.28
CA CYS A 61 6.78 8.46 10.86
C CYS A 61 5.30 8.77 10.54
N LYS A 62 4.62 9.58 11.37
CA LYS A 62 3.24 10.05 11.10
C LYS A 62 3.16 10.95 9.87
N ALA A 63 4.17 11.78 9.62
CA ALA A 63 4.26 12.61 8.41
C ALA A 63 4.42 11.75 7.15
N CYS A 64 5.18 10.65 7.24
CA CYS A 64 5.37 9.71 6.15
C CYS A 64 4.09 8.94 5.80
N ARG A 65 3.28 8.53 6.79
CA ARG A 65 1.94 7.97 6.54
C ARG A 65 0.97 8.39 7.65
N PRO A 66 0.02 9.31 7.38
CA PRO A 66 -0.99 9.70 8.35
C PRO A 66 -2.07 8.63 8.54
N THR A 67 -2.21 7.69 7.59
CA THR A 67 -3.25 6.65 7.60
C THR A 67 -2.67 5.24 7.60
N ALA A 68 -3.18 4.39 8.50
CA ALA A 68 -2.84 2.96 8.58
C ALA A 68 -3.63 2.10 7.57
N ASP A 69 -4.61 2.71 6.90
CA ASP A 69 -5.65 2.06 6.09
C ASP A 69 -5.14 1.45 4.79
N GLY A 70 -3.88 1.70 4.43
CA GLY A 70 -3.25 1.06 3.27
C GLY A 70 -3.54 1.65 1.92
N ARG A 71 -4.32 2.72 1.86
CA ARG A 71 -4.56 3.50 0.65
C ARG A 71 -3.31 4.27 0.21
N SER A 72 -2.41 4.61 1.14
CA SER A 72 -1.11 5.24 0.82
C SER A 72 -0.06 4.15 0.60
N THR A 73 0.49 4.00 -0.60
CA THR A 73 1.62 3.11 -0.86
C THR A 73 2.86 3.64 -0.18
N TYR A 74 3.58 2.78 0.57
CA TYR A 74 4.93 3.10 1.03
C TYR A 74 5.87 3.04 -0.17
N ASP A 75 5.85 4.12 -0.96
CA ASP A 75 6.46 4.17 -2.29
C ASP A 75 7.99 4.22 -2.18
N THR A 76 8.66 3.87 -3.26
CA THR A 76 10.11 3.90 -3.44
C THR A 76 10.73 5.24 -3.02
N MET A 77 10.06 6.36 -3.30
CA MET A 77 10.49 7.70 -2.88
C MET A 77 10.39 7.92 -1.36
N GLU A 78 9.33 7.46 -0.70
CA GLU A 78 9.19 7.59 0.75
C GLU A 78 10.24 6.73 1.48
N LYS A 79 10.54 5.54 0.93
CA LYS A 79 11.62 4.66 1.40
C LYS A 79 13.00 5.30 1.24
N SER A 80 13.30 5.84 0.06
CA SER A 80 14.57 6.50 -0.21
C SER A 80 14.77 7.73 0.66
N THR A 81 13.70 8.48 0.92
CA THR A 81 13.72 9.64 1.81
C THR A 81 13.96 9.24 3.26
N MET A 82 13.32 8.18 3.74
CA MET A 82 13.57 7.68 5.10
C MET A 82 15.01 7.15 5.25
N ALA A 83 15.54 6.48 4.23
CA ALA A 83 16.95 6.07 4.20
C ALA A 83 17.90 7.28 4.21
N TYR A 84 17.57 8.32 3.44
CA TYR A 84 18.33 9.58 3.46
C TYR A 84 18.31 10.22 4.84
N VAL A 85 17.13 10.33 5.48
CA VAL A 85 17.03 10.91 6.82
C VAL A 85 17.86 10.10 7.82
N ARG A 86 17.78 8.76 7.80
CA ARG A 86 18.59 7.91 8.69
C ARG A 86 20.09 8.03 8.46
N LYS A 87 20.55 8.31 7.23
CA LYS A 87 21.97 8.47 6.91
C LYS A 87 22.51 9.85 7.28
N ASN A 88 21.70 10.90 7.13
CA ASN A 88 22.16 12.29 7.24
C ASN A 88 21.84 12.94 8.59
N TYR A 89 20.92 12.38 9.39
CA TYR A 89 20.52 12.93 10.68
C TYR A 89 20.99 12.04 11.83
N LYS A 90 21.35 12.67 12.95
CA LYS A 90 21.69 11.96 14.19
C LYS A 90 20.42 11.62 14.96
N PHE A 91 20.28 10.36 15.37
CA PHE A 91 19.16 9.88 16.16
C PHE A 91 19.62 9.47 17.55
N THR A 92 18.73 9.57 18.54
CA THR A 92 18.93 8.84 19.79
C THR A 92 18.69 7.35 19.57
N LYS A 93 19.19 6.48 20.46
CA LYS A 93 18.94 5.03 20.39
C LYS A 93 17.43 4.72 20.29
N ALA A 94 16.61 5.43 21.07
CA ALA A 94 15.16 5.30 21.04
C ALA A 94 14.54 5.82 19.73
N GLY A 95 15.04 6.94 19.21
CA GLY A 95 14.64 7.51 17.92
C GLY A 95 14.89 6.57 16.74
N ASP A 96 16.11 6.04 16.59
CA ASP A 96 16.45 5.10 15.50
C ASP A 96 15.63 3.81 15.62
N LYS A 97 15.46 3.26 16.84
CA LYS A 97 14.62 2.07 17.06
C LYS A 97 13.18 2.32 16.62
N ALA A 98 12.61 3.47 16.92
CA ALA A 98 11.25 3.83 16.52
C ALA A 98 11.11 3.92 14.99
N VAL A 99 12.04 4.61 14.31
CA VAL A 99 12.03 4.71 12.84
C VAL A 99 12.20 3.33 12.20
N ARG A 100 13.16 2.51 12.66
CA ARG A 100 13.39 1.16 12.13
C ARG A 100 12.16 0.27 12.29
N SER A 101 11.57 0.29 13.48
CA SER A 101 10.36 -0.49 13.77
C SER A 101 9.18 -0.06 12.90
N PHE A 102 9.05 1.25 12.63
CA PHE A 102 8.04 1.77 11.74
C PHE A 102 8.25 1.30 10.30
N ILE A 103 9.47 1.42 9.76
CA ILE A 103 9.82 0.95 8.41
C ILE A 103 9.53 -0.55 8.27
N ALA A 104 9.95 -1.36 9.24
CA ALA A 104 9.74 -2.81 9.23
C ALA A 104 8.25 -3.18 9.24
N LYS A 105 7.47 -2.59 10.15
CA LYS A 105 6.01 -2.81 10.23
C LYS A 105 5.30 -2.41 8.94
N MET A 106 5.70 -1.30 8.33
CA MET A 106 5.10 -0.83 7.08
C MET A 106 5.49 -1.69 5.88
N GLY A 107 6.74 -2.14 5.80
CA GLY A 107 7.20 -3.10 4.80
C GLY A 107 6.42 -4.41 4.88
N ALA A 108 6.25 -4.95 6.09
CA ALA A 108 5.48 -6.17 6.32
C ALA A 108 4.00 -6.02 5.89
N LYS A 109 3.34 -4.93 6.25
CA LYS A 109 1.95 -4.65 5.83
C LYS A 109 1.81 -4.54 4.30
N GLN A 110 2.79 -3.92 3.63
CA GLN A 110 2.78 -3.83 2.16
C GLN A 110 2.96 -5.21 1.51
N ALA A 111 3.88 -6.03 2.05
CA ALA A 111 4.10 -7.40 1.57
C ALA A 111 2.84 -8.26 1.75
N ALA A 112 2.19 -8.20 2.91
CA ALA A 112 0.94 -8.90 3.18
C ALA A 112 -0.17 -8.51 2.19
N ARG A 113 -0.35 -7.21 1.92
CA ARG A 113 -1.31 -6.73 0.90
C ARG A 113 -0.99 -7.24 -0.49
N THR A 114 0.29 -7.25 -0.87
CA THR A 114 0.73 -7.75 -2.18
C THR A 114 0.43 -9.24 -2.32
N ARG A 115 0.67 -10.04 -1.28
CA ARG A 115 0.32 -11.48 -1.26
C ARG A 115 -1.19 -11.69 -1.34
N ALA A 116 -1.97 -10.94 -0.56
CA ALA A 116 -3.43 -11.02 -0.60
C ALA A 116 -4.00 -10.66 -1.98
N MET A 117 -3.46 -9.63 -2.64
CA MET A 117 -3.89 -9.24 -3.99
C MET A 117 -3.55 -10.31 -5.05
N LYS A 118 -2.37 -10.92 -4.96
CA LYS A 118 -1.99 -12.06 -5.82
C LYS A 118 -2.93 -13.26 -5.61
N ALA A 119 -3.22 -13.60 -4.34
CA ALA A 119 -4.15 -14.68 -4.02
C ALA A 119 -5.57 -14.40 -4.53
N MET A 120 -6.07 -13.17 -4.38
CA MET A 120 -7.38 -12.76 -4.90
C MET A 120 -7.45 -12.85 -6.44
N LYS A 121 -6.39 -12.42 -7.14
CA LYS A 121 -6.31 -12.57 -8.61
C LYS A 121 -6.33 -14.04 -9.03
N ALA A 122 -5.57 -14.90 -8.35
CA ALA A 122 -5.59 -16.34 -8.61
C ALA A 122 -6.97 -16.96 -8.35
N MET A 123 -7.65 -16.57 -7.26
CA MET A 123 -9.01 -17.04 -6.96
C MET A 123 -10.02 -16.58 -8.02
N LYS A 124 -9.93 -15.33 -8.50
CA LYS A 124 -10.78 -14.83 -9.60
C LYS A 124 -10.55 -15.62 -10.89
N ALA A 125 -9.30 -15.92 -11.24
CA ALA A 125 -8.97 -16.74 -12.40
C ALA A 125 -9.52 -18.17 -12.27
N MET A 126 -9.39 -18.79 -11.08
CA MET A 126 -9.95 -20.13 -10.82
C MET A 126 -11.48 -20.14 -10.93
N LYS A 127 -12.16 -19.12 -10.39
CA LYS A 127 -13.62 -18.99 -10.53
C LYS A 127 -14.04 -18.86 -11.99
N ALA A 128 -13.34 -18.04 -12.79
CA ALA A 128 -13.59 -17.92 -14.23
C ALA A 128 -13.39 -19.27 -14.96
N MET A 129 -12.35 -20.03 -14.62
CA MET A 129 -12.10 -21.35 -15.21
C MET A 129 -13.21 -22.36 -14.87
N LYS A 130 -13.69 -22.37 -13.61
CA LYS A 130 -14.81 -23.24 -13.20
C LYS A 130 -16.08 -22.93 -13.99
N VAL A 131 -16.42 -21.65 -14.17
CA VAL A 131 -17.57 -21.22 -14.98
C VAL A 131 -17.41 -21.68 -16.44
N MET A 132 -16.21 -21.56 -17.01
CA MET A 132 -15.95 -22.00 -18.39
C MET A 132 -16.09 -23.52 -18.55
N LYS A 133 -15.60 -24.32 -17.58
CA LYS A 133 -15.78 -25.78 -17.60
C LYS A 133 -17.26 -26.17 -17.52
N ALA A 134 -18.02 -25.54 -16.62
CA ALA A 134 -19.46 -25.76 -16.51
C ALA A 134 -20.21 -25.40 -17.81
N MET A 135 -19.83 -24.30 -18.47
CA MET A 135 -20.42 -23.90 -19.75
C MET A 135 -20.11 -24.89 -20.88
N LYS A 136 -18.87 -25.42 -20.95
CA LYS A 136 -18.51 -26.47 -21.91
C LYS A 136 -19.32 -27.74 -21.68
N ALA A 137 -19.47 -28.18 -20.42
CA ALA A 137 -20.29 -29.34 -20.06
C ALA A 137 -21.77 -29.13 -20.45
N MET A 138 -22.32 -27.93 -20.23
CA MET A 138 -23.69 -27.60 -20.63
C MET A 138 -23.89 -27.65 -22.15
N LYS A 139 -22.92 -27.14 -22.93
CA LYS A 139 -22.96 -27.23 -24.41
C LYS A 139 -22.92 -28.69 -24.87
N ALA A 140 -22.06 -29.52 -24.27
CA ALA A 140 -22.00 -30.96 -24.57
C ALA A 140 -23.32 -31.68 -24.25
N MET A 141 -23.95 -31.34 -23.11
CA MET A 141 -25.25 -31.92 -22.74
C MET A 141 -26.37 -31.53 -23.72
N LYS A 142 -26.39 -30.27 -24.18
CA LYS A 142 -27.35 -29.81 -25.21
C LYS A 142 -27.16 -30.58 -26.53
N ALA A 143 -25.91 -30.78 -26.96
CA ALA A 143 -25.60 -31.56 -28.16
C ALA A 143 -26.05 -33.03 -28.03
N MET A 144 -25.85 -33.65 -26.86
CA MET A 144 -26.30 -35.02 -26.61
C MET A 144 -27.83 -35.16 -26.64
N LYS A 145 -28.56 -34.19 -26.08
CA LYS A 145 -30.04 -34.15 -26.15
C LYS A 145 -30.52 -34.04 -27.61
N ALA A 146 -29.88 -33.19 -28.42
CA ALA A 146 -30.20 -33.07 -29.85
C ALA A 146 -29.92 -34.37 -30.62
N MET A 147 -28.82 -35.07 -30.32
CA MET A 147 -28.51 -36.36 -30.93
C MET A 147 -29.54 -37.45 -30.58
N LYS A 148 -29.99 -37.51 -29.32
CA LYS A 148 -31.06 -38.43 -28.91
C LYS A 148 -32.37 -38.14 -29.66
N ALA A 149 -32.74 -36.87 -29.80
CA ALA A 149 -33.93 -36.48 -30.58
C ALA A 149 -33.80 -36.87 -32.07
N MET A 150 -32.63 -36.72 -32.67
CA MET A 150 -32.38 -37.14 -34.06
C MET A 150 -32.48 -38.66 -34.25
N LYS A 151 -31.96 -39.45 -33.29
CA LYS A 151 -32.11 -40.91 -33.31
C LYS A 151 -33.58 -41.34 -33.22
N ALA A 152 -34.36 -40.70 -32.36
CA ALA A 152 -35.80 -40.95 -32.25
C ALA A 152 -36.56 -40.61 -33.55
N MET A 153 -36.19 -39.50 -34.21
CA MET A 153 -36.79 -39.11 -35.49
C MET A 153 -36.45 -40.09 -36.63
N LYS A 154 -35.22 -40.62 -36.66
CA LYS A 154 -34.84 -41.67 -37.62
C LYS A 154 -35.61 -42.98 -37.39
N ALA A 155 -35.80 -43.37 -36.13
CA ALA A 155 -36.61 -44.55 -35.79
C ALA A 155 -38.07 -44.39 -36.22
N MET A 156 -38.66 -43.21 -36.03
CA MET A 156 -40.03 -42.91 -36.46
C MET A 156 -40.19 -42.88 -37.99
N LYS A 157 -39.15 -42.46 -38.72
CA LYS A 157 -39.14 -42.52 -40.20
C LYS A 157 -39.03 -43.94 -40.76
N ALA A 158 -38.48 -44.89 -40.01
CA ALA A 158 -38.36 -46.30 -40.41
C ALA A 158 -39.62 -47.13 -40.10
N MET A 159 -40.64 -46.51 -39.49
CA MET A 159 -41.90 -47.15 -39.08
C MET A 159 -43.09 -46.75 -39.97
N LYS A 160 -42.81 -46.06 -41.09
CA LYS A 160 -43.73 -45.79 -42.21
C LYS A 160 -43.33 -46.68 -43.38
#